data_AF-A0A8S1IK45-F1
#
_entry.id   AF-A0A8S1IK45-F1
#
_cell.length_a   1.000
_cell.length_b   1.000
_cell.length_c   1.000
_cell.angle_alpha   90.00
_cell.angle_beta   90.00
_cell.angle_gamma   90.00
#
_symmetry.space_group_name_H-M   'P 1'
#
loop_
_entity.id
_entity.type
_entity.pdbx_description
1 polymer ?
#
loop_
_entity_poly.entity_id
_entity_poly.type
_entity_poly.pdbx_seq_one_letter_code
_entity_poly.pdbx_strand_id
1 'polypeptide(L)'
;MEGPCLGDRIALETWASKIAVRLSLSSGEVSCPEAPLPLHVLAPRFGYLHLFARQAFDFFERFMISQQRYTPYFAYKGLPLPWHIPAGVLYDLLADGEQPWDIMVHFPTSLPTTLLPWNDEEDFKLSPLRDVFFGSLKEAAFICQGTSNAVNMMDISNRDSLWQSVKSTDWEGYKSSTSSISLDPVPSQKNCSPPKIPTRVYLRTGAARLEWREMVKSTSRPVPGKHESEPPTFPTLLETLKDVLPSIPWYLVSNCSIPAGSVPPGEPARTAADSTGASASEAGSREGEPEAAGVSGELQGGGGNVQAMEAMAARRAVGRVDVLVGGIRPPLETPIAWLHAKMRAPDSFLYIVVRRE
;
A
#
# COMPACT_ATOMS: atom_id res chain seq x y z
N MET A 1 32.41 20.87 -2.82
CA MET A 1 31.39 19.90 -2.38
C MET A 1 30.23 20.01 -3.33
N GLU A 2 30.10 19.07 -4.25
CA GLU A 2 28.88 18.96 -5.06
C GLU A 2 27.75 18.46 -4.15
N GLY A 3 26.55 19.03 -4.29
CA GLY A 3 25.40 18.58 -3.51
C GLY A 3 24.99 17.15 -3.89
N PRO A 4 24.25 16.43 -3.03
CA PRO A 4 23.73 15.12 -3.38
C PRO A 4 22.91 15.20 -4.66
N CYS A 5 23.06 14.19 -5.55
CA CYS A 5 22.32 14.17 -6.80
C CYS A 5 20.80 14.22 -6.52
N LEU A 6 20.01 14.80 -7.42
CA LEU A 6 18.56 14.99 -7.21
C LEU A 6 17.85 13.66 -6.86
N GLY A 7 18.32 12.54 -7.43
CA GLY A 7 17.81 11.21 -7.13
C GLY A 7 18.19 10.64 -5.75
N ASP A 8 19.30 11.07 -5.14
CA ASP A 8 19.64 10.74 -3.75
C ASP A 8 18.84 11.62 -2.77
N ARG A 9 18.57 12.87 -3.14
CA ARG A 9 17.75 13.79 -2.34
C ARG A 9 16.33 13.26 -2.12
N ILE A 10 15.67 12.75 -3.16
CA ILE A 10 14.32 12.17 -3.03
C ILE A 10 14.34 10.96 -2.10
N ALA A 11 15.34 10.09 -2.20
CA ALA A 11 15.47 8.92 -1.32
C ALA A 11 15.71 9.33 0.15
N LEU A 12 16.55 10.34 0.38
CA LEU A 12 16.80 10.92 1.71
C LEU A 12 15.54 11.57 2.31
N GLU A 13 14.82 12.39 1.55
CA GLU A 13 13.55 13.02 2.00
C GLU A 13 12.48 11.95 2.28
N THR A 14 12.43 10.89 1.47
CA THR A 14 11.54 9.74 1.66
C THR A 14 11.91 8.96 2.93
N TRP A 15 13.19 8.71 3.18
CA TRP A 15 13.68 8.03 4.39
C TRP A 15 13.47 8.85 5.67
N ALA A 16 13.71 10.16 5.60
CA ALA A 16 13.55 11.09 6.72
C ALA A 16 12.08 11.41 7.06
N SER A 17 11.12 10.93 6.26
CA SER A 17 9.70 11.22 6.44
C SER A 17 9.13 10.58 7.71
N LYS A 18 8.36 11.35 8.47
CA LYS A 18 7.79 10.97 9.78
C LYS A 18 6.28 11.17 9.84
N ILE A 19 5.65 10.51 10.79
CA ILE A 19 4.24 10.60 11.15
C ILE A 19 4.16 11.03 12.61
N ALA A 20 3.31 12.01 12.91
CA ALA A 20 2.96 12.34 14.29
C ALA A 20 2.01 11.26 14.83
N VAL A 21 2.47 10.50 15.81
CA VAL A 21 1.70 9.45 16.49
C VAL A 21 1.40 9.91 17.91
N ARG A 22 0.15 9.76 18.33
CA ARG A 22 -0.28 9.95 19.71
C ARG A 22 -0.64 8.58 20.29
N LEU A 23 0.05 8.20 21.36
CA LEU A 23 -0.05 6.91 22.02
C LEU A 23 -0.82 7.10 23.34
N SER A 24 -1.93 6.39 23.49
CA SER A 24 -2.77 6.43 24.70
C SER A 24 -2.94 5.03 25.27
N LEU A 25 -2.97 4.88 26.60
CA LEU A 25 -3.26 3.58 27.22
C LEU A 25 -4.76 3.24 27.09
N SER A 26 -5.07 1.97 26.81
CA SER A 26 -6.42 1.42 26.83
C SER A 26 -7.11 1.66 28.18
N SER A 27 -8.31 2.27 28.17
CA SER A 27 -9.02 2.65 29.39
C SER A 27 -9.46 1.48 30.27
N GLY A 28 -9.54 0.27 29.72
CA GLY A 28 -9.87 -0.95 30.48
C GLY A 28 -8.69 -1.56 31.25
N GLU A 29 -7.48 -1.01 31.06
CA GLU A 29 -6.23 -1.57 31.58
C GLU A 29 -5.54 -0.65 32.62
N VAL A 30 -6.06 0.58 32.78
CA VAL A 30 -5.53 1.59 33.71
C VAL A 30 -5.85 1.19 35.16
N SER A 31 -4.82 1.00 35.99
CA SER A 31 -4.97 0.76 37.44
C SER A 31 -5.15 2.05 38.26
N CYS A 32 -4.72 3.18 37.71
CA CYS A 32 -4.73 4.49 38.37
C CYS A 32 -6.09 5.21 38.23
N PRO A 33 -6.52 6.02 39.22
CA PRO A 33 -7.75 6.80 39.16
C PRO A 33 -7.69 7.98 38.17
N GLU A 34 -6.49 8.42 37.80
CA GLU A 34 -6.23 9.39 36.74
C GLU A 34 -5.55 8.66 35.57
N ALA A 35 -6.04 8.88 34.35
CA ALA A 35 -5.49 8.24 33.16
C ALA A 35 -4.10 8.82 32.83
N PRO A 36 -3.09 8.00 32.46
CA PRO A 36 -1.76 8.50 32.15
C PRO A 36 -1.78 9.41 30.92
N LEU A 37 -0.93 10.45 30.96
CA LEU A 37 -0.82 11.40 29.85
C LEU A 37 -0.41 10.69 28.55
N PRO A 38 -1.03 11.04 27.39
CA PRO A 38 -0.70 10.43 26.12
C PRO A 38 0.69 10.85 25.64
N LEU A 39 1.49 9.87 25.22
CA LEU A 39 2.81 10.11 24.65
C LEU A 39 2.69 10.53 23.18
N HIS A 40 3.57 11.43 22.74
CA HIS A 40 3.62 11.92 21.37
C HIS A 40 4.98 11.59 20.76
N VAL A 41 4.98 10.85 19.65
CA VAL A 41 6.20 10.33 19.01
C VAL A 41 6.17 10.61 17.51
N LEU A 42 7.29 11.05 16.94
CA LEU A 42 7.46 11.19 15.50
C LEU A 42 8.02 9.88 14.92
N ALA A 43 7.13 8.96 14.55
CA ALA A 43 7.51 7.65 14.00
C ALA A 43 7.94 7.79 12.52
N PRO A 44 9.08 7.22 12.09
CA PRO A 44 9.50 7.24 10.68
C PRO A 44 8.61 6.34 9.81
N ARG A 45 8.23 6.80 8.61
CA ARG A 45 7.30 6.08 7.72
C ARG A 45 7.82 4.70 7.31
N PHE A 46 9.11 4.59 7.06
CA PHE A 46 9.74 3.34 6.62
C PHE A 46 10.29 2.48 7.77
N GLY A 47 10.12 2.92 9.03
CA GLY A 47 10.41 2.13 10.21
C GLY A 47 9.21 1.33 10.69
N TYR A 48 9.45 0.40 11.62
CA TYR A 48 8.41 -0.41 12.24
C TYR A 48 7.93 0.21 13.55
N LEU A 49 6.63 0.31 13.75
CA LEU A 49 6.04 1.05 14.89
C LEU A 49 6.59 0.58 16.25
N HIS A 50 6.79 -0.73 16.42
CA HIS A 50 7.24 -1.35 17.68
C HIS A 50 8.72 -1.07 18.02
N LEU A 51 9.54 -0.61 17.07
CA LEU A 51 10.90 -0.13 17.37
C LEU A 51 10.89 1.28 17.99
N PHE A 52 10.11 2.19 17.41
CA PHE A 52 10.16 3.61 17.76
C PHE A 52 9.21 3.97 18.91
N ALA A 53 8.14 3.20 19.08
CA ALA A 53 7.18 3.36 20.16
C ALA A 53 7.45 2.44 21.37
N ARG A 54 8.55 1.66 21.39
CA ARG A 54 8.92 0.79 22.53
C ARG A 54 8.88 1.50 23.88
N GLN A 55 9.39 2.74 23.93
CA GLN A 55 9.42 3.57 25.15
C GLN A 55 8.02 3.81 25.75
N ALA A 56 6.95 3.68 24.95
CA ALA A 56 5.59 3.76 25.44
C ALA A 56 5.18 2.51 26.24
N PHE A 57 5.72 1.33 25.92
CA PHE A 57 5.51 0.13 26.73
C PHE A 57 6.13 0.33 28.12
N ASP A 58 7.41 0.69 28.18
CA ASP A 58 8.16 0.95 29.43
C ASP A 58 7.57 2.10 30.29
N PHE A 59 6.86 3.04 29.66
CA PHE A 59 6.15 4.13 30.32
C PHE A 59 4.79 3.68 30.85
N PHE A 60 3.95 3.07 30.00
CA PHE A 60 2.59 2.70 30.37
C PHE A 60 2.52 1.50 31.32
N GLU A 61 3.50 0.58 31.27
CA GLU A 61 3.59 -0.57 32.20
C GLU A 61 3.59 -0.13 33.67
N ARG A 62 4.12 1.06 33.97
CA ARG A 62 4.16 1.64 35.34
C ARG A 62 2.78 1.98 35.91
N PHE A 63 1.76 2.08 35.06
CA PHE A 63 0.37 2.38 35.42
C PHE A 63 -0.53 1.13 35.36
N MET A 64 0.04 -0.04 35.03
CA MET A 64 -0.64 -1.34 34.95
C MET A 64 -0.65 -2.08 36.30
N ILE A 65 -1.53 -3.07 36.42
CA ILE A 65 -1.52 -4.00 37.56
C ILE A 65 -0.32 -4.95 37.40
N SER A 66 0.65 -4.85 38.31
CA SER A 66 2.05 -5.34 38.14
C SER A 66 2.25 -6.87 38.29
N GLN A 67 1.27 -7.69 37.95
CA GLN A 67 1.21 -9.13 38.32
C GLN A 67 1.05 -10.10 37.13
N GLN A 68 1.03 -9.63 35.88
CA GLN A 68 0.92 -10.51 34.71
C GLN A 68 2.05 -10.28 33.71
N ARG A 69 2.41 -11.34 32.96
CA ARG A 69 3.21 -11.23 31.75
C ARG A 69 2.30 -10.78 30.61
N TYR A 70 2.34 -9.51 30.28
CA TYR A 70 1.63 -8.98 29.12
C TYR A 70 2.50 -9.12 27.87
N THR A 71 1.88 -9.30 26.69
CA THR A 71 2.57 -9.12 25.41
C THR A 71 2.00 -7.88 24.74
N PRO A 72 2.65 -6.72 24.88
CA PRO A 72 2.04 -5.45 24.48
C PRO A 72 1.93 -5.34 22.96
N TYR A 73 0.85 -4.69 22.51
CA TYR A 73 0.61 -4.41 21.10
C TYR A 73 -0.08 -3.06 20.91
N PHE A 74 0.02 -2.53 19.69
CA PHE A 74 -0.68 -1.32 19.29
C PHE A 74 -1.99 -1.64 18.58
N ALA A 75 -3.05 -0.88 18.86
CA ALA A 75 -4.32 -0.94 18.14
C ALA A 75 -4.73 0.44 17.63
N TYR A 76 -5.47 0.48 16.52
CA TYR A 76 -6.06 1.70 15.98
C TYR A 76 -7.55 1.46 15.75
N LYS A 77 -8.41 2.26 16.38
CA LYS A 77 -9.88 2.14 16.32
C LYS A 77 -10.39 0.71 16.60
N GLY A 78 -9.71 -0.02 17.47
CA GLY A 78 -10.02 -1.41 17.84
C GLY A 78 -9.37 -2.49 16.96
N LEU A 79 -8.73 -2.13 15.84
CA LEU A 79 -7.96 -3.07 15.02
C LEU A 79 -6.53 -3.25 15.56
N PRO A 80 -6.10 -4.49 15.89
CA PRO A 80 -4.71 -4.77 16.24
C PRO A 80 -3.75 -4.53 15.07
N LEU A 81 -2.67 -3.79 15.30
CA LEU A 81 -1.70 -3.40 14.27
C LEU A 81 -0.57 -4.44 14.14
N PRO A 82 -0.34 -5.04 12.96
CA PRO A 82 0.73 -6.00 12.76
C PRO A 82 2.12 -5.33 12.79
N TRP A 83 2.95 -5.72 13.75
CA TRP A 83 4.28 -5.13 14.00
C TRP A 83 5.28 -5.28 12.84
N HIS A 84 5.08 -6.26 11.96
CA HIS A 84 5.95 -6.57 10.83
C HIS A 84 5.70 -5.69 9.59
N ILE A 85 4.72 -4.79 9.63
CA ILE A 85 4.42 -3.86 8.53
C ILE A 85 5.00 -2.48 8.88
N PRO A 86 5.64 -1.77 7.93
CA PRO A 86 6.15 -0.41 8.18
C PRO A 86 5.04 0.55 8.64
N ALA A 87 5.36 1.44 9.58
CA ALA A 87 4.41 2.35 10.21
C ALA A 87 3.71 3.28 9.20
N GLY A 88 4.43 3.69 8.15
CA GLY A 88 3.90 4.49 7.04
C GLY A 88 2.84 3.76 6.23
N VAL A 89 3.01 2.45 6.01
CA VAL A 89 2.05 1.62 5.27
C VAL A 89 0.78 1.43 6.11
N LEU A 90 0.94 1.20 7.42
CA LEU A 90 -0.19 1.14 8.36
C LEU A 90 -0.96 2.46 8.42
N TYR A 91 -0.27 3.60 8.52
CA TYR A 91 -0.88 4.93 8.51
C TYR A 91 -1.59 5.21 7.18
N ASP A 92 -0.93 4.98 6.04
CA ASP A 92 -1.50 5.24 4.72
C ASP A 92 -2.76 4.38 4.46
N LEU A 93 -2.80 3.15 4.98
CA LEU A 93 -3.95 2.24 4.92
C LEU A 93 -5.12 2.66 5.82
N LEU A 94 -4.86 3.14 7.04
CA LEU A 94 -5.85 3.19 8.12
C LEU A 94 -6.22 4.60 8.59
N ALA A 95 -5.28 5.55 8.57
CA ALA A 95 -5.43 6.84 9.21
C ALA A 95 -6.30 7.83 8.41
N ASP A 96 -6.50 7.58 7.11
CA ASP A 96 -7.32 8.42 6.20
C ASP A 96 -6.96 9.93 6.18
N GLY A 97 -5.77 10.28 6.69
CA GLY A 97 -5.27 11.67 6.79
C GLY A 97 -5.34 12.26 8.20
N GLU A 98 -5.83 11.52 9.21
CA GLU A 98 -5.88 11.96 10.61
C GLU A 98 -4.48 12.27 11.17
N GLN A 99 -4.34 13.45 11.79
CA GLN A 99 -3.12 13.88 12.47
C GLN A 99 -3.47 14.58 13.80
N PRO A 100 -2.85 14.19 14.93
CA PRO A 100 -1.94 13.05 15.09
C PRO A 100 -2.65 11.71 14.86
N TRP A 101 -1.88 10.67 14.51
CA TRP A 101 -2.40 9.31 14.41
C TRP A 101 -2.63 8.75 15.82
N ASP A 102 -3.88 8.73 16.26
CA ASP A 102 -4.30 8.26 17.58
C ASP A 102 -4.25 6.72 17.66
N ILE A 103 -3.22 6.19 18.31
CA ILE A 103 -3.00 4.75 18.54
C ILE A 103 -3.21 4.43 20.01
N MET A 104 -3.92 3.33 20.28
CA MET A 104 -4.05 2.77 21.63
C MET A 104 -2.99 1.72 21.89
N VAL A 105 -2.44 1.72 23.11
CA VAL A 105 -1.54 0.71 23.63
C VAL A 105 -2.36 -0.28 24.46
N HIS A 106 -2.17 -1.57 24.18
CA HIS A 106 -2.83 -2.67 24.88
C HIS A 106 -1.81 -3.63 25.47
N PHE A 107 -2.10 -4.10 26.68
CA PHE A 107 -1.36 -5.08 27.47
C PHE A 107 -2.29 -6.26 27.79
N PRO A 108 -2.58 -7.14 26.82
CA PRO A 108 -3.49 -8.27 27.01
C PRO A 108 -2.80 -9.42 27.76
N THR A 109 -3.60 -10.21 28.48
CA THR A 109 -3.17 -11.53 29.00
C THR A 109 -3.10 -12.60 27.89
N SER A 110 -3.82 -12.40 26.78
CA SER A 110 -3.84 -13.30 25.62
C SER A 110 -3.88 -12.50 24.32
N LEU A 111 -2.98 -12.80 23.39
CA LEU A 111 -2.90 -12.10 22.10
C LEU A 111 -4.08 -12.44 21.17
N PRO A 112 -4.54 -11.49 20.34
CA PRO A 112 -5.40 -11.77 19.21
C PRO A 112 -4.74 -12.78 18.26
N THR A 113 -5.49 -13.79 17.78
CA THR A 113 -5.00 -14.84 16.86
C THR A 113 -4.49 -14.28 15.52
N THR A 114 -4.89 -13.05 15.19
CA THR A 114 -4.48 -12.29 14.01
C THR A 114 -3.06 -11.68 14.14
N LEU A 115 -2.51 -11.57 15.35
CA LEU A 115 -1.17 -11.04 15.60
C LEU A 115 -0.14 -12.14 15.90
N LEU A 116 1.08 -11.93 15.39
CA LEU A 116 2.25 -12.68 15.85
C LEU A 116 2.71 -12.14 17.21
N PRO A 117 3.21 -12.97 18.14
CA PRO A 117 3.77 -12.49 19.40
C PRO A 117 4.91 -11.49 19.17
N TRP A 118 4.85 -10.36 19.88
CA TRP A 118 5.98 -9.44 20.02
C TRP A 118 6.81 -9.90 21.22
N ASN A 119 7.88 -10.66 20.95
CA ASN A 119 8.86 -10.99 21.97
C ASN A 119 9.99 -9.97 21.91
N ASP A 120 10.04 -9.09 22.90
CA ASP A 120 11.15 -8.14 23.06
C ASP A 120 12.31 -8.80 23.81
N GLU A 121 12.95 -9.76 23.14
CA GLU A 121 14.28 -10.22 23.54
C GLU A 121 15.24 -9.04 23.32
N GLU A 122 15.70 -8.41 24.41
CA GLU A 122 16.74 -7.35 24.43
C GLU A 122 17.99 -7.72 23.61
N ASP A 123 18.22 -9.03 23.40
CA ASP A 123 19.21 -9.56 22.49
C ASP A 123 18.96 -9.10 21.04
N PHE A 124 19.73 -8.10 20.63
CA PHE A 124 19.88 -7.57 19.26
C PHE A 124 20.06 -8.64 18.16
N LYS A 125 20.42 -9.87 18.53
CA LYS A 125 20.60 -11.03 17.63
C LYS A 125 19.35 -11.91 17.47
N LEU A 126 18.38 -11.85 18.39
CA LEU A 126 17.19 -12.72 18.46
C LEU A 126 15.86 -11.96 18.28
N SER A 127 15.89 -10.66 18.00
CA SER A 127 14.69 -9.87 17.70
C SER A 127 13.90 -10.44 16.51
N PRO A 128 12.63 -10.87 16.67
CA PRO A 128 11.83 -11.44 15.58
C PRO A 128 11.67 -10.51 14.38
N LEU A 129 11.65 -9.20 14.64
CA LEU A 129 11.55 -8.17 13.61
C LEU A 129 12.83 -8.05 12.76
N ARG A 130 14.00 -8.27 13.36
CA ARG A 130 15.27 -8.34 12.63
C ARG A 130 15.22 -9.49 11.62
N ASP A 131 14.69 -10.64 12.00
CA ASP A 131 14.56 -11.79 11.11
C ASP A 131 13.54 -11.58 10.00
N VAL A 132 12.39 -10.93 10.28
CA VAL A 132 11.44 -10.53 9.22
C VAL A 132 12.06 -9.53 8.23
N PHE A 133 12.84 -8.56 8.73
CA PHE A 133 13.57 -7.61 7.91
C PHE A 133 14.59 -8.32 6.99
N PHE A 134 15.46 -9.16 7.54
CA PHE A 134 16.44 -9.90 6.73
C PHE A 134 15.80 -10.95 5.82
N GLY A 135 14.66 -11.54 6.21
CA GLY A 135 13.86 -12.41 5.36
C GLY A 135 13.34 -11.66 4.12
N SER A 136 12.76 -10.47 4.33
CA SER A 136 12.31 -9.58 3.26
C SER A 136 13.48 -9.12 2.37
N LEU A 137 14.62 -8.76 2.95
CA LEU A 137 15.81 -8.36 2.18
C LEU A 137 16.35 -9.51 1.30
N LYS A 138 16.31 -10.76 1.80
CA LYS A 138 16.66 -11.96 1.00
C LYS A 138 15.64 -12.24 -0.12
N GLU A 139 14.36 -12.04 0.15
CA GLU A 139 13.28 -12.15 -0.84
C GLU A 139 13.49 -11.12 -1.96
N ALA A 140 13.73 -9.85 -1.62
CA ALA A 140 14.03 -8.77 -2.57
C ALA A 140 15.30 -9.04 -3.39
N ALA A 141 16.39 -9.48 -2.75
CA ALA A 141 17.62 -9.86 -3.45
C ALA A 141 17.39 -11.02 -4.46
N PHE A 142 16.61 -12.03 -4.06
CA PHE A 142 16.24 -13.13 -4.94
C PHE A 142 15.36 -12.67 -6.11
N ILE A 143 14.45 -11.72 -5.89
CA ILE A 143 13.63 -11.13 -6.95
C ILE A 143 14.49 -10.34 -7.96
N CYS A 144 15.42 -9.50 -7.50
CA CYS A 144 16.27 -8.68 -8.36
C CYS A 144 17.34 -9.49 -9.10
N GLN A 145 18.07 -10.38 -8.40
CA GLN A 145 19.24 -11.09 -8.95
C GLN A 145 18.97 -12.55 -9.38
N GLY A 146 17.87 -13.15 -8.92
CA GLY A 146 17.67 -14.61 -8.96
C GLY A 146 18.45 -15.39 -7.89
N THR A 147 19.17 -14.72 -6.98
CA THR A 147 19.88 -15.37 -5.85
C THR A 147 19.80 -14.50 -4.59
N SER A 148 19.82 -15.12 -3.40
CA SER A 148 19.95 -14.40 -2.12
C SER A 148 21.40 -14.37 -1.59
N ASN A 149 22.38 -14.78 -2.42
CA ASN A 149 23.76 -15.00 -1.99
C ASN A 149 24.43 -13.72 -1.48
N ALA A 150 24.18 -12.57 -2.11
CA ALA A 150 24.75 -11.29 -1.68
C ALA A 150 24.33 -10.90 -0.24
N VAL A 151 23.13 -11.32 0.21
CA VAL A 151 22.66 -11.10 1.59
C VAL A 151 23.13 -12.22 2.53
N ASN A 152 23.24 -13.45 2.04
CA ASN A 152 23.71 -14.59 2.84
C ASN A 152 25.23 -14.54 3.13
N MET A 153 26.02 -14.02 2.20
CA MET A 153 27.48 -13.84 2.30
C MET A 153 27.88 -12.53 3.00
N MET A 154 26.91 -11.70 3.42
CA MET A 154 27.19 -10.46 4.15
C MET A 154 27.73 -10.78 5.55
N ASP A 155 28.88 -10.21 5.88
CA ASP A 155 29.50 -10.31 7.20
C ASP A 155 28.54 -9.94 8.33
N ILE A 156 28.68 -10.61 9.48
CA ILE A 156 27.86 -10.38 10.67
C ILE A 156 27.93 -8.90 11.09
N SER A 157 29.12 -8.29 11.07
CA SER A 157 29.32 -6.87 11.37
C SER A 157 28.53 -5.94 10.43
N ASN A 158 28.53 -6.24 9.12
CA ASN A 158 27.79 -5.43 8.14
C ASN A 158 26.27 -5.64 8.26
N ARG A 159 25.81 -6.85 8.59
CA ARG A 159 24.40 -7.10 8.94
C ARG A 159 23.97 -6.36 10.21
N ASP A 160 24.82 -6.35 11.23
CA ASP A 160 24.55 -5.63 12.49
C ASP A 160 24.54 -4.11 12.26
N SER A 161 25.49 -3.57 11.49
CA SER A 161 25.52 -2.16 11.06
C SER A 161 24.28 -1.76 10.25
N LEU A 162 23.87 -2.58 9.28
CA LEU A 162 22.68 -2.36 8.48
C LEU A 162 21.43 -2.29 9.36
N TRP A 163 21.26 -3.24 10.28
CA TRP A 163 20.12 -3.27 11.20
C TRP A 163 20.12 -2.07 12.15
N GLN A 164 21.29 -1.68 12.66
CA GLN A 164 21.42 -0.50 13.50
C GLN A 164 21.04 0.78 12.75
N SER A 165 21.45 0.91 11.47
CA SER A 165 21.10 2.05 10.60
C SER A 165 19.59 2.16 10.37
N VAL A 166 18.89 1.04 10.19
CA VAL A 166 17.41 1.00 10.08
C VAL A 166 16.75 1.43 11.39
N LYS A 167 17.26 1.00 12.55
CA LYS A 167 16.74 1.42 13.86
C LYS A 167 17.01 2.90 14.19
N SER A 168 18.16 3.44 13.81
CA SER A 168 18.51 4.85 14.04
C SER A 168 17.94 5.81 12.99
N THR A 169 17.34 5.29 11.92
CA THR A 169 16.98 6.04 10.70
C THR A 169 18.18 6.72 10.02
N ASP A 170 19.39 6.17 10.17
CA ASP A 170 20.58 6.67 9.47
C ASP A 170 20.59 6.21 8.01
N TRP A 171 20.56 7.20 7.10
CA TRP A 171 20.64 7.00 5.66
C TRP A 171 22.06 6.69 5.18
N GLU A 172 23.09 7.27 5.79
CA GLU A 172 24.47 7.14 5.31
C GLU A 172 25.04 5.76 5.67
N GLY A 173 24.85 5.31 6.91
CA GLY A 173 25.14 3.94 7.33
C GLY A 173 24.37 2.91 6.50
N TYR A 174 23.09 3.14 6.22
CA TYR A 174 22.29 2.27 5.36
C TYR A 174 22.85 2.21 3.93
N LYS A 175 23.17 3.34 3.30
CA LYS A 175 23.73 3.40 1.94
C LYS A 175 25.10 2.71 1.86
N SER A 176 25.94 2.88 2.88
CA SER A 176 27.23 2.20 2.97
C SER A 176 27.09 0.69 3.12
N SER A 177 26.22 0.21 4.02
CA SER A 177 26.00 -1.23 4.22
C SER A 177 25.28 -1.89 3.04
N THR A 178 24.43 -1.17 2.32
CA THR A 178 23.73 -1.70 1.14
C THR A 178 24.56 -1.63 -0.15
N SER A 179 25.55 -0.74 -0.29
CA SER A 179 26.36 -0.69 -1.53
C SER A 179 27.12 -1.98 -1.83
N SER A 180 27.39 -2.82 -0.82
CA SER A 180 27.95 -4.16 -1.02
C SER A 180 26.95 -5.20 -1.51
N ILE A 181 25.64 -4.98 -1.33
CA ILE A 181 24.58 -5.85 -1.85
C ILE A 181 23.94 -5.15 -3.05
N SER A 182 24.26 -5.59 -4.26
CA SER A 182 23.59 -5.06 -5.47
C SER A 182 22.09 -5.42 -5.46
N LEU A 183 21.24 -4.53 -4.95
CA LEU A 183 19.80 -4.75 -4.75
C LEU A 183 18.93 -4.13 -5.85
N ASP A 184 19.57 -3.61 -6.90
CA ASP A 184 18.88 -3.00 -8.03
C ASP A 184 18.41 -4.05 -9.05
N PRO A 185 17.28 -3.84 -9.74
CA PRO A 185 16.70 -4.78 -10.69
C PRO A 185 17.44 -4.74 -12.04
N VAL A 186 18.68 -5.26 -12.05
CA VAL A 186 19.54 -5.35 -13.23
C VAL A 186 19.21 -6.61 -14.05
N PRO A 187 19.16 -6.56 -15.39
CA PRO A 187 19.01 -7.76 -16.21
C PRO A 187 20.14 -8.75 -15.96
N SER A 188 19.80 -9.99 -15.61
CA SER A 188 20.79 -11.02 -15.30
C SER A 188 21.45 -11.55 -16.58
N GLN A 189 22.77 -11.40 -16.70
CA GLN A 189 23.53 -11.95 -17.83
C GLN A 189 23.50 -13.50 -17.90
N LYS A 190 23.13 -14.18 -16.80
CA LYS A 190 23.17 -15.66 -16.71
C LYS A 190 21.81 -16.32 -16.96
N ASN A 191 20.72 -15.63 -16.65
CA ASN A 191 19.36 -16.09 -16.91
C ASN A 191 18.65 -15.03 -17.75
N CYS A 192 18.20 -15.38 -18.97
CA CYS A 192 17.44 -14.51 -19.88
C CYS A 192 16.00 -14.22 -19.37
N SER A 193 15.81 -14.16 -18.05
CA SER A 193 14.59 -13.69 -17.42
C SER A 193 14.59 -12.16 -17.34
N PRO A 194 13.48 -11.48 -17.64
CA PRO A 194 13.40 -10.04 -17.46
C PRO A 194 13.71 -9.64 -16.00
N PRO A 195 14.34 -8.48 -15.77
CA PRO A 195 14.55 -7.97 -14.41
C PRO A 195 13.20 -7.78 -13.72
N LYS A 196 13.13 -8.08 -12.42
CA LYS A 196 11.89 -8.01 -11.64
C LYS A 196 12.04 -7.03 -10.49
N ILE A 197 10.99 -6.26 -10.23
CA ILE A 197 10.93 -5.33 -9.11
C ILE A 197 10.17 -5.98 -7.95
N PRO A 198 10.74 -5.99 -6.73
CA PRO A 198 10.04 -6.44 -5.52
C PRO A 198 9.01 -5.39 -5.09
N THR A 199 7.72 -5.75 -5.17
CA THR A 199 6.60 -4.88 -4.81
C THR A 199 5.65 -5.58 -3.85
N ARG A 200 5.16 -4.85 -2.83
CA ARG A 200 4.09 -5.30 -1.92
C ARG A 200 2.93 -4.32 -2.03
N VAL A 201 1.79 -4.78 -2.57
CA VAL A 201 0.57 -4.00 -2.72
C VAL A 201 -0.41 -4.37 -1.61
N TYR A 202 -0.91 -3.37 -0.90
CA TYR A 202 -1.92 -3.51 0.15
C TYR A 202 -3.21 -2.81 -0.27
N LEU A 203 -4.33 -3.54 -0.27
CA LEU A 203 -5.65 -3.07 -0.65
C LEU A 203 -6.58 -3.06 0.57
N ARG A 204 -7.04 -1.87 0.96
CA ARG A 204 -8.17 -1.74 1.90
C ARG A 204 -9.47 -1.95 1.14
N THR A 205 -10.20 -3.02 1.51
CA THR A 205 -11.42 -3.48 0.82
C THR A 205 -12.69 -3.20 1.62
N GLY A 206 -12.59 -3.00 2.95
CA GLY A 206 -13.74 -2.91 3.86
C GLY A 206 -13.69 -1.74 4.84
N ALA A 207 -14.84 -1.52 5.50
CA ALA A 207 -14.99 -0.53 6.57
C ALA A 207 -14.35 -1.00 7.89
N ALA A 208 -14.03 -0.05 8.77
CA ALA A 208 -13.19 -0.22 9.97
C ALA A 208 -13.80 -1.08 11.13
N ARG A 209 -14.75 -1.97 10.85
CA ARG A 209 -15.35 -2.90 11.82
C ARG A 209 -15.05 -4.38 11.56
N LEU A 210 -14.26 -4.67 10.54
CA LEU A 210 -13.88 -6.04 10.16
C LEU A 210 -12.50 -6.40 10.71
N GLU A 211 -12.25 -7.70 10.86
CA GLU A 211 -10.91 -8.21 11.21
C GLU A 211 -9.87 -7.81 10.15
N TRP A 212 -8.59 -7.70 10.56
CA TRP A 212 -7.50 -7.24 9.68
C TRP A 212 -7.45 -8.00 8.35
N ARG A 213 -7.64 -9.34 8.38
CA ARG A 213 -7.62 -10.22 7.19
C ARG A 213 -8.76 -9.98 6.20
N GLU A 214 -9.89 -9.46 6.67
CA GLU A 214 -11.06 -9.16 5.85
C GLU A 214 -10.98 -7.74 5.29
N MET A 215 -10.49 -6.80 6.11
CA MET A 215 -10.34 -5.40 5.75
C MET A 215 -9.17 -5.15 4.79
N VAL A 216 -8.03 -5.83 4.97
CA VAL A 216 -6.79 -5.61 4.22
C VAL A 216 -6.37 -6.87 3.45
N LYS A 217 -6.34 -6.77 2.11
CA LYS A 217 -5.78 -7.79 1.23
C LYS A 217 -4.37 -7.36 0.82
N SER A 218 -3.39 -8.26 0.89
CA SER A 218 -2.01 -7.99 0.48
C SER A 218 -1.54 -8.94 -0.62
N THR A 219 -0.65 -8.46 -1.48
CA THR A 219 -0.01 -9.26 -2.54
C THR A 219 1.43 -8.81 -2.75
N SER A 220 2.36 -9.76 -2.80
CA SER A 220 3.80 -9.56 -2.99
C SER A 220 4.29 -9.94 -4.40
N ARG A 221 3.38 -9.98 -5.38
CA ARG A 221 3.68 -10.40 -6.77
C ARG A 221 4.76 -9.49 -7.38
N PRO A 222 5.95 -10.02 -7.77
CA PRO A 222 7.00 -9.23 -8.38
C PRO A 222 6.61 -8.74 -9.78
N VAL A 223 7.08 -7.54 -10.14
CA VAL A 223 6.72 -6.89 -11.41
C VAL A 223 7.84 -7.06 -12.43
N PRO A 224 7.63 -7.78 -13.55
CA PRO A 224 8.64 -7.94 -14.58
C PRO A 224 8.80 -6.68 -15.45
N GLY A 225 10.03 -6.37 -15.83
CA GLY A 225 10.33 -5.46 -16.93
C GLY A 225 10.09 -6.09 -18.30
N LYS A 226 10.01 -5.27 -19.35
CA LYS A 226 9.95 -5.73 -20.75
C LYS A 226 11.38 -5.97 -21.26
N HIS A 227 11.60 -7.09 -21.96
CA HIS A 227 12.93 -7.54 -22.40
C HIS A 227 13.43 -6.85 -23.69
N GLU A 228 12.57 -6.13 -24.40
CA GLU A 228 12.80 -5.70 -25.79
C GLU A 228 13.51 -4.34 -25.92
N SER A 229 13.86 -3.68 -24.82
CA SER A 229 14.56 -2.39 -24.84
C SER A 229 15.81 -2.38 -23.94
N GLU A 230 16.87 -1.74 -24.41
CA GLU A 230 17.97 -1.28 -23.57
C GLU A 230 17.84 0.25 -23.38
N PRO A 231 17.69 0.78 -22.15
CA PRO A 231 17.50 0.07 -20.87
C PRO A 231 16.12 -0.64 -20.77
N PRO A 232 15.96 -1.61 -19.85
CA PRO A 232 14.72 -2.36 -19.69
C PRO A 232 13.54 -1.45 -19.35
N THR A 233 12.52 -1.44 -20.21
CA THR A 233 11.30 -0.66 -20.00
C THR A 233 10.39 -1.38 -19.00
N PHE A 234 10.20 -0.79 -17.83
CA PHE A 234 9.24 -1.28 -16.84
C PHE A 234 7.85 -0.67 -17.07
N PRO A 235 6.77 -1.38 -16.70
CA PRO A 235 5.41 -0.86 -16.80
C PRO A 235 5.20 0.41 -15.96
N THR A 236 4.20 1.19 -16.35
CA THR A 236 3.67 2.28 -15.52
C THR A 236 3.00 1.74 -14.24
N LEU A 237 2.88 2.58 -13.21
CA LEU A 237 2.13 2.25 -12.00
C LEU A 237 0.70 1.75 -12.32
N LEU A 238 0.03 2.36 -13.30
CA LEU A 238 -1.30 1.96 -13.77
C LEU A 238 -1.32 0.55 -14.40
N GLU A 239 -0.37 0.25 -15.29
CA GLU A 239 -0.23 -1.07 -15.92
C GLU A 239 -0.02 -2.15 -14.86
N THR A 240 0.88 -1.91 -13.90
CA THR A 240 1.13 -2.84 -12.79
C THR A 240 -0.12 -3.08 -11.97
N LEU A 241 -0.83 -2.03 -11.56
CA LEU A 241 -2.00 -2.15 -10.71
C LEU A 241 -3.16 -2.87 -11.39
N LYS A 242 -3.30 -2.75 -12.72
CA LYS A 242 -4.27 -3.51 -13.52
C LYS A 242 -3.98 -5.02 -13.54
N ASP A 243 -2.71 -5.43 -13.66
CA ASP A 243 -2.30 -6.85 -13.63
C ASP A 243 -2.39 -7.46 -12.20
N VAL A 244 -2.02 -6.69 -11.18
CA VAL A 244 -1.99 -7.15 -9.79
C VAL A 244 -3.38 -7.18 -9.15
N LEU A 245 -4.28 -6.25 -9.52
CA LEU A 245 -5.62 -6.09 -8.97
C LEU A 245 -6.67 -5.89 -10.09
N PRO A 246 -6.95 -6.92 -10.91
CA PRO A 246 -7.87 -6.82 -12.05
C PRO A 246 -9.33 -6.56 -11.64
N SER A 247 -9.71 -6.91 -10.40
CA SER A 247 -11.07 -6.71 -9.86
C SER A 247 -11.40 -5.25 -9.51
N ILE A 248 -10.45 -4.31 -9.65
CA ILE A 248 -10.68 -2.89 -9.35
C ILE A 248 -10.97 -2.14 -10.66
N PRO A 249 -12.07 -1.35 -10.73
CA PRO A 249 -12.36 -0.49 -11.87
C PRO A 249 -11.42 0.74 -11.89
N TRP A 250 -10.21 0.54 -12.44
CA TRP A 250 -9.15 1.55 -12.53
C TRP A 250 -9.54 2.84 -13.29
N TYR A 251 -10.64 2.84 -14.04
CA TYR A 251 -11.19 4.04 -14.68
C TYR A 251 -11.81 5.04 -13.69
N LEU A 252 -12.07 4.65 -12.43
CA LEU A 252 -12.67 5.53 -11.42
C LEU A 252 -11.64 6.30 -10.58
N VAL A 253 -10.36 5.94 -10.66
CA VAL A 253 -9.27 6.58 -9.90
C VAL A 253 -9.22 8.08 -10.18
N SER A 254 -9.01 8.88 -9.14
CA SER A 254 -9.05 10.35 -9.19
C SER A 254 -8.02 10.96 -10.16
N ASN A 255 -6.91 10.26 -10.38
CA ASN A 255 -5.77 10.73 -11.20
C ASN A 255 -5.74 10.16 -12.63
N CYS A 256 -6.75 9.39 -13.05
CA CYS A 256 -6.84 8.95 -14.44
C CYS A 256 -7.25 10.13 -15.34
N SER A 257 -6.27 10.76 -15.98
CA SER A 257 -6.48 11.61 -17.16
C SER A 257 -7.20 10.76 -18.21
N ILE A 258 -8.49 11.01 -18.46
CA ILE A 258 -9.24 10.27 -19.50
C ILE A 258 -8.63 10.64 -20.86
N PRO A 259 -7.98 9.72 -21.59
CA PRO A 259 -7.63 9.98 -22.98
C PRO A 259 -8.95 9.95 -23.76
N ALA A 260 -9.27 11.04 -24.47
CA ALA A 260 -10.43 11.06 -25.34
C ALA A 260 -10.25 10.01 -26.46
N GLY A 261 -10.90 8.84 -26.35
CA GLY A 261 -10.99 7.88 -27.45
C GLY A 261 -10.82 6.38 -27.15
N SER A 262 -10.69 5.90 -25.91
CA SER A 262 -10.64 4.43 -25.64
C SER A 262 -11.96 3.89 -25.09
N VAL A 263 -12.78 3.31 -25.97
CA VAL A 263 -14.04 2.60 -25.66
C VAL A 263 -13.72 1.25 -24.98
N PRO A 264 -14.38 0.87 -23.86
CA PRO A 264 -14.23 -0.46 -23.29
C PRO A 264 -14.98 -1.51 -24.14
N PRO A 265 -14.45 -2.74 -24.30
CA PRO A 265 -15.19 -3.81 -24.97
C PRO A 265 -16.41 -4.20 -24.12
N GLY A 266 -17.60 -4.12 -24.71
CA GLY A 266 -18.84 -4.49 -24.04
C GLY A 266 -18.89 -5.98 -23.70
N GLU A 267 -19.50 -6.31 -22.56
CA GLU A 267 -19.82 -7.70 -22.22
C GLU A 267 -20.74 -8.31 -23.30
N PRO A 268 -20.56 -9.59 -23.66
CA PRO A 268 -21.38 -10.22 -24.70
C PRO A 268 -22.84 -10.32 -24.24
N ALA A 269 -23.72 -9.62 -24.95
CA ALA A 269 -25.16 -9.74 -24.77
C ALA A 269 -25.59 -11.21 -24.92
N ARG A 270 -26.35 -11.72 -23.97
CA ARG A 270 -26.92 -13.07 -24.03
C ARG A 270 -27.93 -13.12 -25.17
N THR A 271 -27.63 -13.88 -26.21
CA THR A 271 -28.52 -14.11 -27.35
C THR A 271 -29.78 -14.86 -26.93
N ALA A 272 -30.92 -14.41 -27.46
CA ALA A 272 -32.21 -15.05 -27.25
C ALA A 272 -32.35 -16.34 -28.06
N ALA A 273 -33.24 -17.22 -27.61
CA ALA A 273 -33.77 -18.33 -28.39
C ALA A 273 -35.31 -18.39 -28.22
N ASP A 274 -36.00 -18.11 -29.33
CA ASP A 274 -37.30 -18.63 -29.80
C ASP A 274 -38.23 -19.37 -28.79
N SER A 275 -39.55 -19.14 -28.75
CA SER A 275 -40.45 -19.23 -29.92
C SER A 275 -41.94 -18.99 -29.60
N THR A 276 -42.71 -18.60 -30.63
CA THR A 276 -44.15 -18.86 -30.90
C THR A 276 -45.27 -18.50 -29.90
N GLY A 277 -46.31 -17.76 -30.37
CA GLY A 277 -47.68 -17.90 -29.84
C GLY A 277 -48.71 -16.75 -30.00
N ALA A 278 -49.45 -16.72 -31.11
CA ALA A 278 -50.88 -16.36 -31.23
C ALA A 278 -51.49 -15.01 -30.69
N SER A 279 -51.77 -14.09 -31.62
CA SER A 279 -53.07 -13.41 -31.94
C SER A 279 -54.09 -12.94 -30.87
N ALA A 280 -54.49 -11.65 -30.96
CA ALA A 280 -55.87 -11.06 -30.90
C ALA A 280 -55.78 -9.53 -30.55
N SER A 281 -56.09 -8.57 -31.45
CA SER A 281 -57.41 -7.88 -31.60
C SER A 281 -58.01 -7.42 -30.25
N GLU A 282 -58.14 -6.14 -29.85
CA GLU A 282 -58.67 -4.89 -30.45
C GLU A 282 -58.40 -3.72 -29.43
N ALA A 283 -58.74 -2.42 -29.58
CA ALA A 283 -59.06 -1.45 -30.66
C ALA A 283 -59.14 -0.03 -30.00
N GLY A 284 -59.26 1.08 -30.77
CA GLY A 284 -59.67 2.39 -30.21
C GLY A 284 -58.99 3.66 -30.75
N SER A 285 -59.64 4.31 -31.71
CA SER A 285 -59.26 5.51 -32.48
C SER A 285 -59.01 6.83 -31.73
N ARG A 286 -58.08 7.68 -32.25
CA ARG A 286 -58.22 9.12 -32.64
C ARG A 286 -56.83 9.76 -32.81
N GLU A 287 -56.38 10.08 -34.02
CA GLU A 287 -56.63 11.33 -34.79
C GLU A 287 -55.99 12.60 -34.18
N GLY A 288 -55.05 13.21 -34.92
CA GLY A 288 -54.36 14.44 -34.51
C GLY A 288 -53.05 14.73 -35.27
N GLU A 289 -53.10 14.82 -36.60
CA GLU A 289 -52.03 15.40 -37.43
C GLU A 289 -52.19 16.94 -37.47
N PRO A 290 -51.13 17.74 -37.73
CA PRO A 290 -50.65 17.86 -39.12
C PRO A 290 -49.12 17.99 -39.32
N GLU A 291 -48.75 17.79 -40.59
CA GLU A 291 -47.58 18.32 -41.32
C GLU A 291 -47.10 19.74 -40.93
N ALA A 292 -45.89 20.22 -41.29
CA ALA A 292 -44.61 19.60 -41.69
C ALA A 292 -43.58 20.74 -41.83
N ALA A 293 -42.30 20.50 -41.53
CA ALA A 293 -41.16 21.25 -42.09
C ALA A 293 -39.84 20.58 -41.67
N GLY A 294 -39.03 20.12 -42.63
CA GLY A 294 -37.71 19.57 -42.34
C GLY A 294 -36.65 20.66 -42.21
N VAL A 295 -35.76 20.51 -41.22
CA VAL A 295 -34.39 21.03 -41.29
C VAL A 295 -33.45 19.93 -40.80
N SER A 296 -32.60 19.44 -41.69
CA SER A 296 -31.49 18.57 -41.37
C SER A 296 -30.44 19.35 -40.56
N GLY A 297 -30.43 19.14 -39.24
CA GLY A 297 -29.42 19.66 -38.32
C GLY A 297 -28.59 18.53 -37.72
N GLU A 298 -27.32 18.43 -38.12
CA GLU A 298 -26.39 17.45 -37.57
C GLU A 298 -26.09 17.73 -36.08
N LEU A 299 -26.63 16.92 -35.18
CA LEU A 299 -26.28 16.93 -33.76
C LEU A 299 -25.15 15.94 -33.45
N GLN A 300 -23.97 16.20 -34.03
CA GLN A 300 -22.72 15.67 -33.48
C GLN A 300 -22.42 16.37 -32.14
N GLY A 301 -22.84 15.79 -31.01
CA GLY A 301 -22.61 16.42 -29.71
C GLY A 301 -23.21 15.76 -28.47
N GLY A 302 -23.57 14.47 -28.48
CA GLY A 302 -24.25 13.81 -27.36
C GLY A 302 -23.38 12.96 -26.41
N GLY A 303 -22.36 12.26 -26.93
CA GLY A 303 -21.72 11.14 -26.23
C GLY A 303 -20.95 11.50 -24.95
N GLY A 304 -20.28 12.65 -24.92
CA GLY A 304 -19.38 13.01 -23.80
C GLY A 304 -20.11 13.25 -22.47
N ASN A 305 -21.34 13.78 -22.52
CA ASN A 305 -22.08 14.14 -21.30
C ASN A 305 -22.66 12.90 -20.60
N VAL A 306 -23.10 11.90 -21.37
CA VAL A 306 -23.59 10.61 -20.83
C VAL A 306 -22.43 9.84 -20.18
N GLN A 307 -21.28 9.73 -20.85
CA GLN A 307 -20.10 9.04 -20.30
C GLN A 307 -19.54 9.72 -19.04
N ALA A 308 -19.52 11.06 -18.99
CA ALA A 308 -19.14 11.79 -17.79
C ALA A 308 -20.12 11.56 -16.62
N MET A 309 -21.42 11.48 -16.92
CA MET A 309 -22.46 11.22 -15.92
C MET A 309 -22.46 9.75 -15.44
N GLU A 310 -22.21 8.78 -16.33
CA GLU A 310 -22.00 7.37 -15.98
C GLU A 310 -20.72 7.17 -15.17
N ALA A 311 -19.61 7.81 -15.53
CA ALA A 311 -18.37 7.77 -14.74
C ALA A 311 -18.57 8.42 -13.35
N MET A 312 -19.38 9.48 -13.25
CA MET A 312 -19.78 10.06 -11.96
C MET A 312 -20.70 9.12 -11.16
N ALA A 313 -21.67 8.46 -11.81
CA ALA A 313 -22.55 7.49 -11.16
C ALA A 313 -21.80 6.25 -10.67
N ALA A 314 -20.86 5.73 -11.47
CA ALA A 314 -19.98 4.64 -11.12
C ALA A 314 -19.00 5.03 -10.00
N ARG A 315 -18.44 6.25 -10.01
CA ARG A 315 -17.68 6.81 -8.87
C ARG A 315 -18.52 6.85 -7.59
N ARG A 316 -19.81 7.17 -7.71
CA ARG A 316 -20.78 7.23 -6.60
C ARG A 316 -21.24 5.86 -6.08
N ALA A 317 -21.12 4.81 -6.89
CA ALA A 317 -21.52 3.43 -6.55
C ALA A 317 -20.35 2.55 -6.10
N VAL A 318 -19.14 2.79 -6.61
CA VAL A 318 -17.95 1.96 -6.32
C VAL A 318 -17.11 2.54 -5.19
N GLY A 319 -17.06 3.86 -5.05
CA GLY A 319 -16.14 4.55 -4.15
C GLY A 319 -14.98 5.22 -4.86
N ARG A 320 -14.31 6.15 -4.18
CA ARG A 320 -13.07 6.77 -4.68
C ARG A 320 -11.92 5.79 -4.47
N VAL A 321 -11.10 5.61 -5.51
CA VAL A 321 -9.87 4.82 -5.41
C VAL A 321 -8.67 5.76 -5.33
N ASP A 322 -7.90 5.61 -4.25
CA ASP A 322 -6.66 6.35 -3.98
C ASP A 322 -5.48 5.38 -4.03
N VAL A 323 -4.38 5.81 -4.66
CA VAL A 323 -3.10 5.09 -4.67
C VAL A 323 -2.06 5.95 -3.95
N LEU A 324 -1.40 5.34 -2.97
CA LEU A 324 -0.37 5.96 -2.13
C LEU A 324 0.93 5.17 -2.19
N VAL A 325 2.05 5.88 -2.25
CA VAL A 325 3.42 5.34 -2.12
C VAL A 325 4.17 6.26 -1.18
N GLY A 326 4.63 5.75 -0.03
CA GLY A 326 5.36 6.56 0.96
C GLY A 326 4.59 7.79 1.48
N GLY A 327 3.26 7.76 1.53
CA GLY A 327 2.41 8.89 1.93
C GLY A 327 2.04 9.90 0.85
N ILE A 328 2.57 9.79 -0.38
CA ILE A 328 2.21 10.66 -1.51
C ILE A 328 1.36 9.94 -2.55
N ARG A 329 0.65 10.71 -3.37
CA ARG A 329 -0.14 10.24 -4.52
C ARG A 329 0.67 10.44 -5.82
N PRO A 330 1.50 9.47 -6.25
CA PRO A 330 2.24 9.62 -7.51
C PRO A 330 1.28 9.64 -8.72
N PRO A 331 1.66 10.30 -9.82
CA PRO A 331 0.99 10.14 -11.12
C PRO A 331 0.96 8.67 -11.54
N LEU A 332 -0.13 8.24 -12.17
CA LEU A 332 -0.35 6.82 -12.51
C LEU A 332 0.51 6.37 -13.70
N GLU A 333 0.99 7.34 -14.48
CA GLU A 333 1.95 7.22 -15.58
C GLU A 333 3.38 7.03 -15.09
N THR A 334 3.67 7.21 -13.79
CA THR A 334 5.04 7.12 -13.25
C THR A 334 5.60 5.70 -13.47
N PRO A 335 6.81 5.56 -14.06
CA PRO A 335 7.45 4.25 -14.22
C PRO A 335 7.75 3.59 -12.87
N ILE A 336 7.36 2.33 -12.70
CA ILE A 336 7.50 1.65 -11.39
C ILE A 336 8.96 1.42 -10.98
N ALA A 337 9.88 1.32 -11.95
CA ALA A 337 11.33 1.28 -11.70
C ALA A 337 11.86 2.56 -11.06
N TRP A 338 11.34 3.72 -11.46
CA TRP A 338 11.71 5.00 -10.84
C TRP A 338 11.20 5.07 -9.40
N LEU A 339 9.95 4.64 -9.17
CA LEU A 339 9.39 4.53 -7.82
C LEU A 339 10.19 3.58 -6.93
N HIS A 340 10.61 2.42 -7.42
CA HIS A 340 11.49 1.51 -6.67
C HIS A 340 12.85 2.13 -6.37
N ALA A 341 13.52 2.72 -7.36
CA ALA A 341 14.85 3.31 -7.21
C ALA A 341 14.89 4.58 -6.32
N LYS A 342 13.73 5.14 -5.96
CA LYS A 342 13.61 6.40 -5.20
C LYS A 342 12.77 6.31 -3.92
N MET A 343 11.87 5.35 -3.84
CA MET A 343 10.88 5.22 -2.76
C MET A 343 10.72 3.80 -2.20
N ARG A 344 11.65 2.88 -2.50
CA ARG A 344 11.70 1.58 -1.82
C ARG A 344 12.00 1.76 -0.33
N ALA A 345 11.44 0.85 0.46
CA ALA A 345 11.70 0.72 1.89
C ALA A 345 13.12 0.15 2.17
N PRO A 346 13.60 0.22 3.43
CA PRO A 346 14.88 -0.36 3.85
C PRO A 346 15.09 -1.83 3.47
N ASP A 347 14.02 -2.63 3.44
CA ASP A 347 14.02 -4.05 3.06
C ASP A 347 14.05 -4.26 1.53
N SER A 348 14.22 -3.19 0.77
CA SER A 348 14.25 -3.11 -0.70
C SER A 348 12.91 -3.37 -1.40
N PHE A 349 11.78 -3.50 -0.69
CA PHE A 349 10.46 -3.56 -1.30
C PHE A 349 9.89 -2.18 -1.62
N LEU A 350 9.20 -2.06 -2.76
CA LEU A 350 8.31 -0.95 -3.03
C LEU A 350 6.92 -1.25 -2.43
N TYR A 351 6.52 -0.45 -1.44
CA TYR A 351 5.21 -0.55 -0.80
C TYR A 351 4.20 0.35 -1.49
N ILE A 352 3.10 -0.23 -1.97
CA ILE A 352 2.01 0.48 -2.64
C ILE A 352 0.72 0.25 -1.85
N VAL A 353 0.07 1.32 -1.43
CA VAL A 353 -1.21 1.27 -0.71
C VAL A 353 -2.33 1.71 -1.65
N VAL A 354 -3.34 0.87 -1.80
CA VAL A 354 -4.56 1.15 -2.54
C VAL A 354 -5.71 1.23 -1.54
N ARG A 355 -6.38 2.37 -1.49
CA ARG A 355 -7.61 2.54 -0.70
C ARG A 355 -8.80 2.64 -1.63
N ARG A 356 -9.92 2.11 -1.17
CA ARG A 356 -11.25 2.29 -1.75
C ARG A 356 -12.14 2.86 -0.65
N GLU A 357 -12.61 4.09 -0.84
CA GLU A 357 -13.51 4.83 0.06
C GLU A 357 -14.97 4.41 -0.12
#